data_AF-A0A1Y1LZF1-F1
#
_entry.id   AF-A0A1Y1LZF1-F1
#
_cell.length_a   1.000
_cell.length_b   1.000
_cell.length_c   1.000
_cell.angle_alpha   90.00
_cell.angle_beta   90.00
_cell.angle_gamma   90.00
#
_symmetry.space_group_name_H-M   'P 1'
#
loop_
_entity.id
_entity.type
_entity.pdbx_description
1 polymer ?
#
loop_
_entity_poly.entity_id
_entity_poly.type
_entity_poly.pdbx_seq_one_letter_code
_entity_poly.pdbx_strand_id
1 'polypeptide(L)'
;MLRGKEDYKDKEIVILGGGDGALLYELLKEQPKHVTMLEIDEVVMRACKQHMRSICGDVLDQKSTSNYQIIVGDCMKSLDQFVKEDRKFDYVFGDLTDVPIADDSESEIWNFVKKYLSLSFKILKPTGKFMSHGNGACCSLALEKYENYLATIDPPLVVNKCQAFIPSFMEFWVFYQIHFANKG
;
A
#
# COMPACT_ATOMS: atom_id res chain seq x y z
N MET A 1 8.87 2.12 0.71
CA MET A 1 9.02 2.94 1.93
C MET A 1 10.10 4.03 1.87
N LEU A 2 10.97 4.14 0.87
CA LEU A 2 11.95 5.26 0.79
C LEU A 2 12.72 5.54 2.10
N ARG A 3 13.26 4.49 2.72
CA ARG A 3 14.03 4.54 3.98
C ARG A 3 15.07 5.67 3.94
N GLY A 4 15.13 6.47 5.00
CA GLY A 4 16.04 7.62 5.11
C GLY A 4 15.60 8.90 4.38
N LYS A 5 14.47 8.88 3.66
CA LYS A 5 13.83 10.07 3.08
C LYS A 5 12.50 10.41 3.74
N GLU A 6 11.74 9.39 4.12
CA GLU A 6 10.49 9.51 4.86
C GLU A 6 10.72 9.30 6.37
N ASP A 7 9.90 9.92 7.20
CA ASP A 7 9.92 9.77 8.66
C ASP A 7 8.66 9.04 9.14
N TYR A 8 8.86 7.78 9.54
CA TYR A 8 7.79 6.91 10.03
C TYR A 8 7.67 6.90 11.55
N LYS A 9 8.51 7.65 12.27
CA LYS A 9 8.48 7.68 13.73
C LYS A 9 7.15 8.22 14.24
N ASP A 10 6.56 7.51 15.20
CA ASP A 10 5.28 7.88 15.85
C ASP A 10 4.09 8.02 14.86
N LYS A 11 4.19 7.42 13.66
CA LYS A 11 3.13 7.45 12.64
C LYS A 11 2.15 6.30 12.79
N GLU A 12 0.88 6.57 12.48
CA GLU A 12 -0.16 5.56 12.30
C GLU A 12 -0.18 5.12 10.83
N ILE A 13 0.04 3.84 10.58
CA ILE A 13 0.24 3.30 9.23
C ILE A 13 -0.74 2.16 8.95
N VAL A 14 -1.25 2.07 7.73
CA VAL A 14 -1.98 0.90 7.24
C VAL A 14 -1.34 0.34 5.97
N ILE A 15 -1.24 -0.99 5.88
CA ILE A 15 -0.77 -1.74 4.72
C ILE A 15 -1.97 -2.54 4.18
N LEU A 16 -2.24 -2.38 2.89
CA LEU A 16 -3.26 -3.15 2.16
C LEU A 16 -2.53 -4.29 1.42
N GLY A 17 -2.73 -5.53 1.84
CA GLY A 17 -1.94 -6.69 1.40
C GLY A 17 -0.66 -6.87 2.22
N GLY A 18 0.45 -7.17 1.55
CA GLY A 18 1.76 -7.37 2.18
C GLY A 18 1.90 -8.67 2.96
N GLY A 19 1.21 -9.74 2.56
CA GLY A 19 1.21 -11.04 3.23
C GLY A 19 2.58 -11.73 3.33
N ASP A 20 3.58 -11.30 2.57
CA ASP A 20 4.96 -11.72 2.74
C ASP A 20 5.60 -11.16 4.02
N GLY A 21 5.11 -10.03 4.54
CA GLY A 21 5.54 -9.42 5.79
C GLY A 21 6.80 -8.55 5.69
N ALA A 22 7.43 -8.41 4.51
CA ALA A 22 8.64 -7.60 4.35
C ALA A 22 8.41 -6.15 4.77
N LEU A 23 7.33 -5.55 4.25
CA LEU A 23 7.05 -4.13 4.49
C LEU A 23 6.75 -3.87 5.96
N LEU A 24 5.96 -4.74 6.61
CA LEU A 24 5.71 -4.66 8.05
C LEU A 24 7.02 -4.76 8.84
N TYR A 25 7.87 -5.75 8.51
CA TYR A 25 9.16 -5.95 9.17
C TYR A 25 10.10 -4.74 9.02
N GLU A 26 10.15 -4.14 7.83
CA GLU A 26 10.99 -2.96 7.60
C GLU A 26 10.44 -1.70 8.27
N LEU A 27 9.11 -1.49 8.27
CA LEU A 27 8.47 -0.34 8.90
C LEU A 27 8.65 -0.35 10.42
N LEU A 28 8.56 -1.51 11.08
CA LEU A 28 8.72 -1.59 12.54
C LEU A 28 10.10 -1.14 13.02
N LYS A 29 11.14 -1.20 12.17
CA LYS A 29 12.48 -0.69 12.47
C LYS A 29 12.52 0.84 12.58
N GLU A 30 11.53 1.52 12.01
CA GLU A 30 11.42 2.99 11.98
C GLU A 30 10.60 3.55 13.17
N GLN A 31 10.25 2.72 14.15
CA GLN A 31 9.52 3.10 15.36
C GLN A 31 8.18 3.83 15.09
N PRO A 32 7.28 3.26 14.25
CA PRO A 32 5.95 3.80 14.06
C PRO A 32 5.16 3.72 15.36
N LYS A 33 4.15 4.58 15.49
CA LYS A 33 3.21 4.49 16.61
C LYS A 33 2.45 3.16 16.55
N HIS A 34 1.94 2.82 15.37
CA HIS A 34 1.21 1.59 15.15
C HIS A 34 1.08 1.27 13.66
N VAL A 35 1.22 -0.01 13.29
CA VAL A 35 1.01 -0.50 11.91
C VAL A 35 -0.15 -1.48 11.87
N THR A 36 -1.14 -1.24 11.00
CA THR A 36 -2.21 -2.21 10.71
C THR A 36 -1.97 -2.84 9.34
N MET A 37 -1.77 -4.15 9.27
CA MET A 37 -1.64 -4.90 8.01
C MET A 37 -2.95 -5.64 7.71
N LEU A 38 -3.47 -5.49 6.50
CA LEU A 38 -4.71 -6.12 6.05
C LEU A 38 -4.40 -7.18 5.00
N GLU A 39 -4.47 -8.46 5.37
CA GLU A 39 -4.13 -9.56 4.47
C GLU A 39 -5.30 -10.54 4.35
N ILE A 40 -5.68 -10.89 3.11
CA ILE A 40 -6.83 -11.76 2.85
C ILE A 40 -6.48 -13.24 3.07
N ASP A 41 -5.23 -13.64 2.81
CA ASP A 41 -4.81 -15.03 2.75
C ASP A 41 -3.84 -15.43 3.88
N GLU A 42 -4.38 -16.11 4.88
CA GLU A 42 -3.59 -16.68 5.98
C GLU A 42 -2.64 -17.81 5.53
N VAL A 43 -2.90 -18.47 4.40
CA VAL A 43 -1.99 -19.48 3.84
C VAL A 43 -0.71 -18.81 3.35
N VAL A 44 -0.82 -17.68 2.65
CA VAL A 44 0.35 -16.89 2.21
C VAL A 44 1.20 -16.51 3.41
N MET A 45 0.62 -15.91 4.44
CA MET A 45 1.39 -15.53 5.64
C MET A 45 2.06 -16.72 6.32
N ARG A 46 1.38 -17.88 6.42
CA ARG A 46 1.98 -19.08 7.00
C ARG A 46 3.16 -19.61 6.18
N ALA A 47 3.03 -19.61 4.85
CA ALA A 47 4.12 -20.01 3.96
C ALA A 47 5.31 -19.05 4.08
N CYS A 48 5.07 -17.74 4.11
CA CYS A 48 6.10 -16.71 4.24
C CYS A 48 6.81 -16.82 5.60
N LYS A 49 6.04 -17.00 6.69
CA LYS A 49 6.56 -17.31 8.03
C LYS A 49 7.45 -18.55 8.03
N GLN A 50 7.12 -19.59 7.26
CA GLN A 50 7.91 -20.82 7.24
C GLN A 50 9.16 -20.71 6.36
N HIS A 51 9.06 -20.05 5.20
CA HIS A 51 10.06 -20.14 4.14
C HIS A 51 10.81 -18.84 3.85
N MET A 52 10.28 -17.69 4.25
CA MET A 52 10.82 -16.36 3.92
C MET A 52 11.24 -15.58 5.18
N ARG A 53 11.81 -16.28 6.16
CA ARG A 53 12.29 -15.69 7.41
C ARG A 53 13.31 -14.57 7.24
N SER A 54 14.15 -14.63 6.21
CA SER A 54 15.10 -13.55 5.89
C SER A 54 14.41 -12.24 5.47
N ILE A 55 13.15 -12.31 5.08
CA ILE A 55 12.34 -11.19 4.57
C ILE A 55 11.42 -10.66 5.68
N CYS A 56 10.67 -11.55 6.35
CA CYS A 56 9.65 -11.15 7.32
C CYS A 56 10.10 -11.21 8.77
N GLY A 57 11.28 -11.78 9.06
CA GLY A 57 11.75 -11.96 10.42
C GLY A 57 10.75 -12.76 11.26
N ASP A 58 10.28 -12.16 12.35
CA ASP A 58 9.33 -12.71 13.31
C ASP A 58 7.94 -12.02 13.28
N VAL A 59 7.70 -11.05 12.40
CA VAL A 59 6.46 -10.23 12.45
C VAL A 59 5.19 -11.02 12.15
N LEU A 60 5.32 -12.16 11.47
CA LEU A 60 4.20 -13.07 11.18
C LEU A 60 3.99 -14.12 12.29
N ASP A 61 4.80 -14.10 13.36
CA ASP A 61 4.66 -15.05 14.47
C ASP A 61 3.44 -14.77 15.34
N GLN A 62 3.08 -13.49 15.47
CA GLN A 62 1.95 -13.00 16.23
C GLN A 62 1.09 -12.09 15.36
N LYS A 63 -0.24 -12.20 15.51
CA LYS A 63 -1.19 -11.35 14.78
C LYS A 63 -1.35 -9.97 15.41
N SER A 64 -0.94 -9.76 16.66
CA SER A 64 -1.09 -8.47 17.33
C SER A 64 -0.07 -8.30 18.45
N THR A 65 0.49 -7.10 18.55
CA THR A 65 1.40 -6.64 19.59
C THR A 65 1.02 -5.20 19.99
N SER A 66 1.80 -4.54 20.85
CA SER A 66 1.62 -3.11 21.13
C SER A 66 1.90 -2.20 19.93
N ASN A 67 2.67 -2.67 18.93
CA ASN A 67 3.21 -1.84 17.85
C ASN A 67 2.55 -2.14 16.49
N TYR A 68 1.88 -3.29 16.35
CA TYR A 68 1.17 -3.63 15.13
C TYR A 68 0.04 -4.64 15.33
N GLN A 69 -0.83 -4.72 14.35
CA GLN A 69 -1.83 -5.77 14.21
C GLN A 69 -1.98 -6.23 12.76
N ILE A 70 -2.29 -7.50 12.58
CA ILE A 70 -2.61 -8.14 11.31
C ILE A 70 -4.09 -8.52 11.36
N ILE A 71 -4.88 -7.92 10.47
CA ILE A 71 -6.30 -8.24 10.32
C ILE A 71 -6.43 -9.17 9.12
N VAL A 72 -6.86 -10.41 9.37
CA VAL A 72 -7.09 -11.39 8.32
C VAL A 72 -8.46 -11.17 7.70
N GLY A 73 -8.49 -10.78 6.42
CA GLY A 73 -9.72 -10.59 5.66
C GLY A 73 -9.57 -9.62 4.50
N ASP A 74 -10.68 -9.46 3.77
CA ASP A 74 -10.77 -8.51 2.66
C ASP A 74 -10.51 -7.07 3.13
N CYS A 75 -9.46 -6.44 2.57
CA CYS A 75 -9.07 -5.08 2.89
C CYS A 75 -10.21 -4.07 2.64
N MET A 76 -11.10 -4.32 1.68
CA MET A 76 -12.21 -3.43 1.35
C MET A 76 -13.19 -3.26 2.51
N LYS A 77 -13.44 -4.34 3.27
CA LYS A 77 -14.30 -4.29 4.46
C LYS A 77 -13.69 -3.42 5.55
N SER A 78 -12.39 -3.55 5.77
CA SER A 78 -11.65 -2.76 6.77
C SER A 78 -11.57 -1.29 6.36
N LEU A 79 -11.33 -1.02 5.07
CA LEU A 79 -11.36 0.34 4.52
C LEU A 79 -12.74 1.00 4.71
N ASP A 80 -13.82 0.31 4.37
CA ASP A 80 -15.20 0.81 4.58
C ASP A 80 -15.48 1.07 6.06
N GLN A 81 -14.98 0.22 6.96
CA GLN A 81 -15.09 0.42 8.40
C GLN A 81 -14.31 1.66 8.87
N PHE A 82 -13.06 1.82 8.46
CA PHE A 82 -12.25 2.99 8.82
C PHE A 82 -12.86 4.29 8.32
N VAL A 83 -13.47 4.29 7.13
CA VAL A 83 -14.23 5.46 6.64
C VAL A 83 -15.43 5.77 7.54
N LYS A 84 -16.20 4.76 7.95
CA LYS A 84 -17.36 4.95 8.85
C LYS A 84 -16.95 5.47 10.23
N GLU A 85 -15.79 5.05 10.73
CA GLU A 85 -15.24 5.44 12.01
C GLU A 85 -14.46 6.77 11.96
N ASP A 86 -14.35 7.38 10.77
CA ASP A 86 -13.48 8.53 10.49
C ASP A 86 -12.02 8.32 10.94
N ARG A 87 -11.54 7.08 10.94
CA ARG A 87 -10.17 6.74 11.30
C ARG A 87 -9.23 7.16 10.17
N LYS A 88 -8.19 7.95 10.51
CA LYS A 88 -7.19 8.45 9.55
C LYS A 88 -5.79 7.93 9.83
N PHE A 89 -5.02 7.75 8.76
CA PHE A 89 -3.65 7.26 8.78
C PHE A 89 -2.67 8.30 8.23
N ASP A 90 -1.46 8.33 8.78
CA ASP A 90 -0.37 9.14 8.25
C ASP A 90 0.17 8.54 6.94
N TYR A 91 0.23 7.21 6.86
CA TYR A 91 0.63 6.49 5.66
C TYR A 91 -0.34 5.37 5.34
N VAL A 92 -0.68 5.25 4.05
CA VAL A 92 -1.40 4.11 3.48
C VAL A 92 -0.48 3.46 2.45
N PHE A 93 -0.15 2.19 2.62
CA PHE A 93 0.62 1.41 1.65
C PHE A 93 -0.30 0.50 0.85
N GLY A 94 -0.34 0.67 -0.47
CA GLY A 94 -0.89 -0.31 -1.40
C GLY A 94 0.17 -1.36 -1.71
N ASP A 95 0.03 -2.54 -1.13
CA ASP A 95 0.87 -3.72 -1.40
C ASP A 95 -0.01 -4.89 -1.87
N LEU A 96 -0.94 -4.53 -2.75
CA LEU A 96 -1.88 -5.42 -3.41
C LEU A 96 -1.27 -5.89 -4.74
N THR A 97 -2.00 -6.75 -5.45
CA THR A 97 -1.62 -7.18 -6.81
C THR A 97 -1.45 -6.00 -7.77
N ASP A 98 -0.59 -6.19 -8.77
CA ASP A 98 -0.17 -5.20 -9.76
C ASP A 98 -1.32 -4.43 -10.44
N VAL A 99 -0.99 -3.22 -10.91
CA VAL A 99 -1.89 -2.44 -11.76
C VAL A 99 -2.26 -3.25 -13.01
N PRO A 100 -3.55 -3.44 -13.31
CA PRO A 100 -3.99 -4.29 -14.43
C PRO A 100 -3.44 -3.79 -15.77
N ILE A 101 -2.89 -4.73 -16.55
CA ILE A 101 -2.39 -4.46 -17.91
C ILE A 101 -3.55 -4.47 -18.94
N ALA A 102 -4.66 -5.14 -18.61
CA ALA A 102 -5.79 -5.31 -19.52
C ALA A 102 -6.40 -3.97 -19.96
N ASP A 103 -6.80 -3.91 -21.23
CA ASP A 103 -7.25 -2.67 -21.87
C ASP A 103 -8.65 -2.23 -21.38
N ASP A 104 -9.41 -3.15 -20.79
CA ASP A 104 -10.79 -2.91 -20.37
C ASP A 104 -10.85 -2.13 -19.05
N SER A 105 -11.11 -0.82 -19.18
CA SER A 105 -11.29 0.11 -18.06
C SER A 105 -12.54 -0.14 -17.21
N GLU A 106 -13.46 -0.99 -17.68
CA GLU A 106 -14.64 -1.45 -16.94
C GLU A 106 -14.48 -2.86 -16.37
N SER A 107 -13.31 -3.48 -16.56
CA SER A 107 -13.02 -4.78 -15.94
C SER A 107 -13.18 -4.73 -14.43
N GLU A 108 -13.61 -5.86 -13.86
CA GLU A 108 -13.76 -6.04 -12.41
C GLU A 108 -12.48 -5.66 -11.64
N ILE A 109 -11.32 -5.95 -12.23
CA ILE A 109 -10.02 -5.63 -11.64
C ILE A 109 -9.79 -4.12 -11.62
N TRP A 110 -10.11 -3.39 -12.69
CA TRP A 110 -10.02 -1.92 -12.68
C TRP A 110 -11.01 -1.30 -11.70
N ASN A 111 -12.23 -1.83 -11.60
CA ASN A 111 -13.21 -1.37 -10.61
C ASN A 111 -12.71 -1.58 -9.18
N PHE A 112 -12.02 -2.70 -8.91
CA PHE A 112 -11.34 -2.93 -7.64
C PHE A 112 -10.25 -1.87 -7.37
N VAL A 113 -9.37 -1.60 -8.36
CA VAL A 113 -8.31 -0.59 -8.23
C VAL A 113 -8.88 0.79 -7.91
N LYS A 114 -9.89 1.22 -8.68
CA LYS A 114 -10.58 2.49 -8.47
C LYS A 114 -11.16 2.57 -7.05
N LYS A 115 -11.84 1.51 -6.62
CA LYS A 115 -12.52 1.47 -5.33
C LYS A 115 -11.54 1.52 -4.16
N TYR A 116 -10.47 0.72 -4.16
CA TYR A 116 -9.52 0.73 -3.04
C TYR A 116 -8.74 2.05 -2.98
N LEU A 117 -8.36 2.63 -4.13
CA LEU A 117 -7.72 3.95 -4.15
C LEU A 117 -8.64 5.03 -3.58
N SER A 118 -9.90 5.08 -4.04
CA SER A 118 -10.88 6.04 -3.53
C SER A 118 -11.07 5.94 -2.01
N LEU A 119 -11.19 4.71 -1.47
CA LEU A 119 -11.29 4.50 -0.03
C LEU A 119 -9.99 4.83 0.71
N SER A 120 -8.83 4.51 0.13
CA SER A 120 -7.51 4.81 0.70
C SER A 120 -7.33 6.32 0.93
N PHE A 121 -7.70 7.15 -0.05
CA PHE A 121 -7.63 8.60 0.11
C PHE A 121 -8.65 9.13 1.13
N LYS A 122 -9.82 8.49 1.30
CA LYS A 122 -10.78 8.88 2.36
C LYS A 122 -10.26 8.63 3.77
N ILE A 123 -9.38 7.65 3.98
CA ILE A 123 -8.76 7.36 5.28
C ILE A 123 -7.37 7.97 5.43
N LEU A 124 -6.89 8.72 4.43
CA LEU A 124 -5.61 9.39 4.49
C LEU A 124 -5.75 10.72 5.24
N LYS A 125 -4.82 11.03 6.14
CA LYS A 125 -4.75 12.38 6.74
C LYS A 125 -4.46 13.42 5.65
N PRO A 126 -4.83 14.70 5.85
CA PRO A 126 -4.51 15.77 4.89
C PRO A 126 -3.01 15.89 4.57
N THR A 127 -2.15 15.63 5.56
CA THR A 127 -0.68 15.63 5.42
C THR A 127 -0.09 14.24 5.15
N GLY A 128 -0.96 13.23 4.97
CA GLY A 128 -0.56 11.85 4.81
C GLY A 128 -0.07 11.54 3.40
N LYS A 129 0.55 10.38 3.25
CA LYS A 129 1.03 9.87 1.95
C LYS A 129 0.50 8.47 1.67
N PHE A 130 -0.03 8.29 0.46
CA PHE A 130 -0.29 6.98 -0.11
C PHE A 130 0.96 6.52 -0.87
N MET A 131 1.40 5.29 -0.65
CA MET A 131 2.58 4.72 -1.31
C MET A 131 2.23 3.37 -1.92
N SER A 132 2.64 3.11 -3.15
CA SER A 132 2.36 1.84 -3.83
C SER A 132 3.42 1.54 -4.87
N HIS A 133 3.61 0.25 -5.17
CA HIS A 133 4.20 -0.12 -6.46
C HIS A 133 3.15 0.12 -7.57
N GLY A 134 3.63 0.36 -8.79
CA GLY A 134 2.81 0.56 -9.97
C GLY A 134 2.83 -0.67 -10.86
N ASN A 135 3.80 -0.72 -11.76
CA ASN A 135 4.05 -1.83 -12.68
C ASN A 135 5.51 -1.75 -13.19
N GLY A 136 5.92 -2.71 -14.02
CA GLY A 136 7.15 -2.63 -14.80
C GLY A 136 7.19 -1.35 -15.64
N ALA A 137 8.37 -0.73 -15.74
CA ALA A 137 8.57 0.55 -16.43
C ALA A 137 8.22 0.50 -17.92
N CYS A 138 8.22 -0.70 -18.52
CA CYS A 138 7.81 -0.92 -19.90
C CYS A 138 6.28 -0.96 -20.09
N CYS A 139 5.49 -1.06 -19.03
CA CYS A 139 4.02 -1.09 -19.08
C CYS A 139 3.42 0.33 -19.12
N SER A 140 3.88 1.16 -20.06
CA SER A 140 3.54 2.59 -20.13
C SER A 140 2.04 2.88 -20.17
N LEU A 141 1.27 2.10 -20.95
CA LEU A 141 -0.18 2.27 -21.05
C LEU A 141 -0.91 1.98 -19.73
N ALA A 142 -0.47 0.96 -18.98
CA ALA A 142 -1.07 0.64 -17.67
C ALA A 142 -0.76 1.75 -16.64
N LEU A 143 0.48 2.25 -16.64
CA LEU A 143 0.91 3.36 -15.79
C LEU A 143 0.16 4.66 -16.14
N GLU A 144 -0.01 4.97 -17.42
CA GLU A 144 -0.76 6.14 -17.87
C GLU A 144 -2.24 6.06 -17.46
N LYS A 145 -2.87 4.89 -17.59
CA LYS A 145 -4.25 4.69 -17.11
C LYS A 145 -4.38 4.89 -15.60
N TYR A 146 -3.41 4.40 -14.83
CA TYR A 146 -3.37 4.60 -13.39
C TYR A 146 -3.24 6.09 -13.03
N GLU A 147 -2.33 6.81 -13.68
CA GLU A 147 -2.14 8.25 -13.50
C GLU A 147 -3.37 9.06 -13.91
N ASN A 148 -4.01 8.70 -15.03
CA ASN A 148 -5.25 9.32 -15.49
C ASN A 148 -6.38 9.12 -14.50
N TYR A 149 -6.51 7.94 -13.88
CA TYR A 149 -7.52 7.74 -12.84
C TYR A 149 -7.23 8.58 -11.59
N LEU A 150 -5.98 8.64 -11.13
CA LEU A 150 -5.58 9.47 -9.99
C LEU A 150 -5.90 10.95 -10.22
N ALA A 151 -5.77 11.45 -11.45
CA ALA A 151 -6.11 12.81 -11.81
C ALA A 151 -7.62 13.13 -11.69
N THR A 152 -8.49 12.12 -11.61
CA THR A 152 -9.94 12.30 -11.41
C THR A 152 -10.34 12.34 -9.93
N ILE A 153 -9.42 12.05 -9.01
CA ILE A 153 -9.70 12.03 -7.56
C ILE A 153 -9.72 13.47 -7.02
N ASP A 154 -10.76 13.76 -6.22
CA ASP A 154 -10.92 15.01 -5.48
C ASP A 154 -10.82 14.74 -3.96
N PRO A 155 -10.08 15.56 -3.18
CA PRO A 155 -9.26 16.71 -3.58
C PRO A 155 -8.09 16.36 -4.52
N PRO A 156 -7.59 17.33 -5.32
CA PRO A 156 -6.48 17.10 -6.25
C PRO A 156 -5.27 16.49 -5.57
N LEU A 157 -4.60 15.56 -6.27
CA LEU A 157 -3.45 14.82 -5.78
C LEU A 157 -2.16 15.30 -6.44
N VAL A 158 -1.07 15.29 -5.68
CA VAL A 158 0.30 15.40 -6.18
C VAL A 158 0.89 13.99 -6.26
N VAL A 159 1.18 13.56 -7.49
CA VAL A 159 1.71 12.23 -7.80
C VAL A 159 3.21 12.34 -8.08
N ASN A 160 4.03 11.81 -7.17
CA ASN A 160 5.46 11.61 -7.38
C ASN A 160 5.72 10.15 -7.75
N LYS A 161 6.67 9.90 -8.65
CA LYS A 161 7.10 8.54 -9.01
C LYS A 161 8.61 8.40 -9.03
N CYS A 162 9.09 7.21 -8.73
CA CYS A 162 10.50 6.83 -8.87
C CYS A 162 10.60 5.44 -9.50
N GLN A 163 11.81 5.08 -9.94
CA GLN A 163 12.09 3.76 -10.50
C GLN A 163 13.19 3.06 -9.73
N ALA A 164 13.07 1.74 -9.61
CA ALA A 164 14.11 0.88 -9.06
C ALA A 164 14.20 -0.41 -9.88
N PHE A 165 15.42 -0.90 -10.11
CA PHE A 165 15.62 -2.21 -10.72
C PHE A 165 15.33 -3.30 -9.68
N ILE A 166 14.44 -4.23 -10.00
CA ILE A 166 14.04 -5.33 -9.11
C ILE A 166 14.73 -6.61 -9.61
N PRO A 167 15.79 -7.10 -8.94
CA PRO A 167 16.63 -8.18 -9.48
C PRO A 167 15.87 -9.48 -9.80
N SER A 168 14.89 -9.84 -8.97
CA SER A 168 14.06 -11.05 -9.18
C SER A 168 13.11 -10.93 -10.37
N PHE A 169 12.72 -9.71 -10.74
CA PHE A 169 11.86 -9.45 -11.91
C PHE A 169 12.67 -9.13 -13.16
N MET A 170 13.98 -8.89 -13.00
CA MET A 170 14.90 -8.53 -14.07
C MET A 170 14.48 -7.29 -14.87
N GLU A 171 13.74 -6.37 -14.25
CA GLU A 171 13.26 -5.15 -14.88
C GLU A 171 13.19 -3.97 -13.90
N PHE A 172 13.06 -2.76 -14.45
CA PHE A 172 12.77 -1.56 -13.65
C PHE A 172 11.28 -1.51 -13.32
N TRP A 173 10.96 -1.23 -12.06
CA TRP A 173 9.60 -1.02 -11.59
C TRP A 173 9.36 0.43 -11.18
N VAL A 174 8.16 0.92 -11.44
CA VAL A 174 7.71 2.26 -11.04
C VAL A 174 7.03 2.17 -9.68
N PHE A 175 7.39 3.08 -8.78
CA PHE A 175 6.79 3.23 -7.45
C PHE A 175 6.22 4.64 -7.30
N TYR A 176 5.04 4.74 -6.70
CA TYR A 176 4.30 5.98 -6.49
C TYR A 176 4.33 6.44 -5.03
N GLN A 177 4.44 7.75 -4.86
CA GLN A 177 4.19 8.47 -3.62
C GLN A 177 3.20 9.59 -3.91
N ILE A 178 2.02 9.50 -3.31
CA ILE A 178 0.88 10.35 -3.63
C ILE A 178 0.40 11.04 -2.36
N HIS A 179 0.10 12.33 -2.44
CA HIS A 179 -0.46 13.10 -1.33
C HIS A 179 -1.45 14.14 -1.85
N PHE A 180 -2.28 14.70 -0.99
CA PHE A 180 -3.15 15.80 -1.38
C PHE A 180 -2.33 17.03 -1.78
N ALA A 181 -2.76 17.71 -2.83
CA ALA A 181 -2.26 19.04 -3.13
C ALA A 181 -2.60 19.96 -1.96
N ASN A 182 -1.63 20.75 -1.50
CA ASN A 182 -1.88 21.75 -0.48
C ASN A 182 -3.03 22.65 -0.95
N LYS A 183 -4.04 22.84 -0.10
CA LYS A 183 -4.97 23.95 -0.28
C LYS A 183 -4.12 25.21 -0.11
N GLY A 184 -3.85 25.89 -1.22
CA GLY A 184 -3.25 27.23 -1.21
C GLY A 184 -4.09 28.22 -0.41
#